data_AF-A0A7V3KN72-F1
#
_entry.id   AF-A0A7V3KN72-F1
#
_cell.length_a   1.000
_cell.length_b   1.000
_cell.length_c   1.000
_cell.angle_alpha   90.00
_cell.angle_beta   90.00
_cell.angle_gamma   90.00
#
_symmetry.space_group_name_H-M   'P 1'
#
loop_
_entity.id
_entity.type
_entity.pdbx_description
1 polymer ?
#
loop_
_entity_poly.entity_id
_entity_poly.type
_entity_poly.pdbx_seq_one_letter_code
_entity_poly.pdbx_strand_id
1 'polypeptide(L)'
;MKTIRREKEFIVYLQNSLEAQKALKEKGVEFQVLSDEVLKVEVSLSRKDYLSFIISNFEVLNIEKKDLDLEAIFKELYSRVKNN
;
A
#
# COMPACT_ATOMS: atom_id res chain seq x y z
N MET A 1 22.02 -5.46 -8.42
CA MET A 1 20.68 -5.48 -9.05
C MET A 1 19.66 -4.97 -8.04
N LYS A 2 19.01 -3.82 -8.27
CA LYS A 2 17.92 -3.33 -7.39
C LYS A 2 16.59 -3.81 -7.94
N THR A 3 15.94 -4.70 -7.19
CA THR A 3 14.62 -5.28 -7.45
C THR A 3 13.59 -4.17 -7.59
N ILE A 4 12.83 -4.19 -8.68
CA ILE A 4 11.73 -3.25 -8.90
C ILE A 4 10.65 -3.58 -7.85
N ARG A 5 10.57 -2.80 -6.76
CA ARG A 5 9.46 -2.88 -5.80
C ARG A 5 8.24 -2.19 -6.42
N ARG A 6 7.61 -2.82 -7.40
CA ARG A 6 6.27 -2.50 -7.88
C ARG A 6 5.35 -3.59 -7.36
N GLU A 7 4.64 -3.33 -6.27
CA GLU A 7 3.44 -4.08 -5.88
C GLU A 7 2.81 -3.40 -4.65
N LYS A 8 2.08 -2.30 -4.88
CA LYS A 8 1.15 -1.70 -3.91
C LYS A 8 -0.23 -1.77 -4.56
N GLU A 9 -0.95 -2.85 -4.22
CA GLU A 9 -2.27 -3.26 -4.71
C GLU A 9 -3.40 -2.32 -4.28
N PHE A 10 -3.37 -2.03 -2.98
CA PHE A 10 -4.46 -1.36 -2.30
C PHE A 10 -3.94 -0.22 -1.45
N ILE A 11 -4.65 0.89 -1.50
CA ILE A 11 -4.56 1.95 -0.53
C ILE A 11 -5.80 1.83 0.34
N VAL A 12 -5.60 1.54 1.61
CA VAL A 12 -6.68 1.44 2.59
C VAL A 12 -6.65 2.69 3.46
N TYR A 13 -7.78 3.37 3.54
CA TYR A 13 -7.97 4.51 4.41
C TYR A 13 -8.71 4.04 5.66
N LEU A 14 -8.13 4.29 6.83
CA LEU A 14 -8.63 3.88 8.12
C LEU A 14 -8.94 5.10 8.97
N GLN A 15 -9.82 4.94 9.94
CA GLN A 15 -9.99 5.96 10.97
C GLN A 15 -8.71 6.08 11.79
N ASN A 16 -8.27 7.32 12.00
CA ASN A 16 -7.12 7.62 12.83
C ASN A 16 -7.50 7.55 14.31
N SER A 17 -6.81 6.68 15.02
CA SER A 17 -6.85 6.56 16.47
C SER A 17 -5.48 6.13 16.97
N LEU A 18 -5.17 6.44 18.24
CA LEU A 18 -3.91 6.03 18.85
C LEU A 18 -3.79 4.50 18.90
N GLU A 19 -4.92 3.82 19.10
CA GLU A 19 -5.06 2.38 19.09
C GLU A 19 -4.72 1.80 17.71
N ALA A 20 -5.28 2.37 16.64
CA ALA A 20 -5.00 1.93 15.27
C ALA A 20 -3.51 2.12 14.92
N GLN A 21 -2.95 3.29 15.23
CA GLN A 21 -1.53 3.56 15.00
C GLN A 21 -0.61 2.59 15.74
N LYS A 22 -0.94 2.26 17.00
CA LYS A 22 -0.14 1.34 17.82
C LYS A 22 -0.22 -0.09 17.27
N ALA A 23 -1.42 -0.57 16.95
CA ALA A 23 -1.61 -1.90 16.39
C ALA A 23 -0.91 -2.07 15.03
N LEU A 24 -0.97 -1.06 14.16
CA LEU A 24 -0.26 -1.07 12.88
C LEU A 24 1.27 -1.10 13.09
N LYS A 25 1.81 -0.32 14.03
CA LYS A 25 3.23 -0.34 14.39
C LYS A 25 3.67 -1.71 14.92
N GLU A 26 2.90 -2.32 15.82
CA GLU A 26 3.19 -3.65 16.39
C GLU A 26 3.22 -4.75 15.32
N LYS A 27 2.40 -4.62 14.28
CA LYS A 27 2.36 -5.56 13.14
C LYS A 27 3.40 -5.24 12.05
N GLY A 28 4.21 -4.20 12.24
CA GLY A 28 5.20 -3.75 11.25
C GLY A 28 4.56 -3.25 9.95
N VAL A 29 3.33 -2.73 10.01
CA VAL A 29 2.63 -2.16 8.87
C VAL A 29 3.00 -0.69 8.76
N GLU A 30 3.54 -0.29 7.61
CA GLU A 30 3.77 1.12 7.31
C GLU A 30 2.45 1.83 7.04
N PHE A 31 2.29 3.02 7.63
CA PHE A 31 1.13 3.88 7.42
C PHE A 31 1.53 5.36 7.40
N GLN A 32 0.66 6.17 6.84
CA GLN A 32 0.78 7.62 6.78
C GLN A 32 -0.44 8.26 7.45
N VAL A 33 -0.22 9.19 8.38
CA VAL A 33 -1.29 10.03 8.93
C VAL A 33 -1.60 11.12 7.91
N LEU A 34 -2.84 11.16 7.40
CA LEU A 34 -3.28 12.20 6.47
C LEU A 34 -3.96 13.36 7.19
N SER A 35 -4.68 13.07 8.27
CA SER A 35 -5.35 14.04 9.13
C SER A 35 -5.56 13.46 10.53
N ASP A 36 -6.13 14.25 11.44
CA ASP A 36 -6.52 13.79 12.78
C ASP A 36 -7.54 12.65 12.75
N GLU A 37 -8.24 12.47 11.63
CA GLU A 37 -9.30 11.47 11.46
C GLU A 37 -8.92 10.34 10.51
N VAL A 38 -7.88 10.49 9.68
CA VAL A 38 -7.58 9.53 8.59
C VAL A 38 -6.13 9.04 8.60
N LEU A 39 -5.98 7.72 8.59
CA LEU A 39 -4.74 7.00 8.29
C LEU A 39 -4.81 6.40 6.90
N LYS A 40 -3.67 6.37 6.21
CA LYS A 40 -3.49 5.71 4.92
C LYS A 40 -2.50 4.57 5.06
N VAL A 41 -2.90 3.39 4.62
CA VAL A 41 -2.07 2.18 4.62
C VAL A 41 -1.95 1.68 3.18
N GLU A 42 -0.72 1.40 2.75
CA GLU A 42 -0.48 0.86 1.41
C GLU A 42 -0.15 -0.63 1.51
N VAL A 43 -1.03 -1.48 0.97
CA VAL A 43 -0.95 -2.93 1.08
C VAL A 43 -0.57 -3.54 -0.27
N SER A 44 0.45 -4.39 -0.25
CA SER A 44 0.88 -5.18 -1.41
C SER A 44 -0.06 -6.36 -1.66
N LEU A 45 -0.32 -6.68 -2.93
CA LEU A 45 -1.21 -7.78 -3.32
C LEU A 45 -0.65 -9.17 -2.96
N SER A 46 0.68 -9.27 -2.85
CA SER A 46 1.37 -10.44 -2.32
C SER A 46 1.04 -10.73 -0.84
N ARG A 47 0.46 -9.76 -0.11
CA ARG A 47 0.13 -9.86 1.32
C ARG A 47 -1.38 -9.81 1.57
N LYS A 48 -2.12 -10.76 1.01
CA LYS A 48 -3.58 -10.89 1.22
C LYS A 48 -3.97 -10.98 2.70
N ASP A 49 -3.13 -11.61 3.52
CA ASP A 49 -3.36 -11.74 4.98
C ASP A 49 -3.32 -10.39 5.71
N TYR A 50 -2.56 -9.42 5.19
CA TYR A 50 -2.51 -8.08 5.78
C TYR A 50 -3.77 -7.30 5.45
N LEU A 51 -4.28 -7.43 4.23
CA LEU A 51 -5.54 -6.80 3.84
C LEU A 51 -6.70 -7.34 4.68
N SER A 52 -6.80 -8.66 4.85
CA SER A 52 -7.86 -9.27 5.68
C SER A 52 -7.73 -8.88 7.14
N PHE A 53 -6.50 -8.86 7.69
CA PHE A 53 -6.24 -8.34 9.04
C PHE A 53 -6.73 -6.89 9.20
N ILE A 54 -6.37 -6.01 8.26
CA ILE A 54 -6.71 -4.59 8.33
C ILE A 54 -8.23 -4.39 8.30
N ILE A 55 -8.91 -5.04 7.35
CA ILE A 55 -10.38 -4.92 7.20
C ILE A 55 -11.12 -5.47 8.42
N SER A 56 -10.57 -6.51 9.07
CA SER A 56 -11.24 -7.16 10.21
C SER A 56 -10.99 -6.49 11.56
N ASN A 57 -9.94 -5.66 11.68
CA ASN A 57 -9.50 -5.12 12.97
C ASN A 57 -9.59 -3.58 13.07
N PHE A 58 -9.82 -2.88 11.97
CA PHE A 58 -9.88 -1.43 11.94
C PHE A 58 -11.14 -0.95 11.24
N GLU A 59 -11.58 0.26 11.62
CA GLU A 59 -12.62 0.96 10.91
C GLU A 59 -12.08 1.49 9.58
N VAL A 60 -12.52 0.86 8.49
CA VAL A 60 -12.11 1.20 7.12
C VAL A 60 -13.04 2.26 6.57
N LEU A 61 -12.47 3.41 6.23
CA LEU A 61 -13.18 4.53 5.62
C LEU A 61 -13.29 4.36 4.10
N ASN A 62 -12.23 3.90 3.44
CA ASN A 62 -12.19 3.68 2.00
C ASN A 62 -11.12 2.67 1.59
N ILE A 63 -11.28 2.02 0.43
CA ILE A 63 -10.27 1.16 -0.19
C ILE A 63 -10.16 1.53 -1.67
N GLU A 64 -8.97 1.98 -2.07
CA GLU A 64 -8.62 2.22 -3.47
C GLU A 64 -7.75 1.09 -3.99
N LYS A 65 -8.11 0.55 -5.15
CA LYS A 65 -7.24 -0.33 -5.91
C LYS A 65 -6.36 0.53 -6.80
N LYS A 66 -5.04 0.43 -6.67
CA LYS A 66 -4.12 1.04 -7.64
C LYS A 66 -3.99 0.08 -8.80
N ASP A 67 -4.56 0.45 -9.95
CA ASP A 67 -4.26 -0.27 -11.17
C ASP A 67 -2.79 -0.07 -11.55
N LEU A 68 -2.17 -1.16 -12.03
CA LEU A 68 -0.80 -1.15 -12.53
C LEU A 68 -0.71 -0.15 -13.67
N ASP A 69 0.18 0.84 -13.53
CA ASP A 69 0.56 1.72 -14.63
C ASP A 69 1.44 0.94 -15.61
N LEU A 70 0.75 0.23 -16.52
CA LEU A 70 1.37 -0.56 -17.57
C LEU A 70 2.23 0.32 -18.47
N GLU A 71 1.86 1.59 -18.69
CA GLU A 71 2.62 2.51 -19.54
C GLU A 71 3.99 2.83 -18.94
N ALA A 72 4.04 3.08 -17.63
CA ALA A 72 5.30 3.28 -16.91
C ALA A 72 6.16 2.00 -16.88
N ILE A 73 5.53 0.83 -16.76
CA ILE A 73 6.22 -0.47 -16.84
C ILE A 73 6.83 -0.67 -18.24
N PHE A 74 6.05 -0.42 -19.29
CA PHE A 74 6.50 -0.54 -20.67
C PHE A 74 7.62 0.45 -20.99
N LYS A 75 7.50 1.74 -20.63
CA LYS A 75 8.54 2.75 -20.87
C LYS A 75 9.88 2.36 -20.25
N GLU A 76 9.89 1.79 -19.05
CA GLU A 76 11.11 1.40 -18.36
C GLU A 76 11.75 0.14 -18.98
N LEU A 77 10.93 -0.87 -19.33
CA LEU A 77 11.40 -2.07 -20.03
C LEU A 77 12.05 -1.71 -21.38
N TYR A 78 11.40 -0.87 -22.17
CA TYR A 78 11.94 -0.44 -23.47
C TYR A 78 13.15 0.49 -23.35
N SER A 79 13.21 1.33 -22.31
CA SER A 79 14.38 2.19 -22.07
C SER A 79 15.64 1.40 -21.69
N ARG A 80 15.49 0.24 -21.04
CA ARG A 80 16.62 -0.67 -20.78
C ARG A 80 17.11 -1.38 -22.03
N VAL A 81 16.24 -1.72 -22.97
CA VAL A 81 16.61 -2.42 -24.20
C VAL A 81 17.39 -1.51 -25.16
N LYS A 82 17.17 -0.19 -25.13
CA LYS A 82 17.84 0.77 -26.01
C LYS A 82 19.26 1.18 -25.58
N ASN A 83 19.66 0.86 -24.34
CA ASN A 83 20.98 1.23 -23.77
C ASN A 83 21.94 0.03 -23.67
N ASN A 84 21.70 -1.05 -24.42
CA ASN A 84 22.60 -2.19 -24.59
C ASN A 84 23.07 -2.28 -26.04
#